data_AF-A0AA90UF51-F1
#
_entry.id   AF-A0AA90UF51-F1
#
_cell.length_a   1.000
_cell.length_b   1.000
_cell.length_c   1.000
_cell.angle_alpha   90.00
_cell.angle_beta   90.00
_cell.angle_gamma   90.00
#
_symmetry.space_group_name_H-M   'P 1'
#
loop_
_entity.id
_entity.type
_entity.pdbx_description
1 polymer ?
#
loop_
_entity_poly.entity_id
_entity_poly.type
_entity_poly.pdbx_seq_one_letter_code
_entity_poly.pdbx_strand_id
1 'polypeptide(L)'
;MSCYLIRVENGHKVARSITSQEEYKLIRGSYEQKANLRLAREGNDGAKRRLVQFNYSGHYPQGVVKGMKLPSRAFGFDLDDKQDFEKAAKLMLQEPKKYGLLMLERSARQGGHAVCKREMGKTILENQVRIAKMLECEMDTSAHDINRVYFTTSADADDLLYLSPELFKDDYEKAAVAAEGKVLEEREKYGQEELPPGAHKANKHYKPWLENVEEKTLNSQKNLENQENPSKVQVSQNPLNSSQNQAQPASASPSSASTPTSSSQSSNDYLGIPYSEIISKWWQMYNDGHEPVRSNRNTLTFELAVNLRHICGFDRSLMAQIIPCYDGFPEQEKMACINSALNEKITQMPKRLKDVLAAIRQERMKLGAGKGGNQEDNEALINALDEANAQDDLFYYNALPRMPLGVRDSLDAVGPSLAMPVITAICPAIGMLATGV
;
A
#
# COMPACT_ATOMS: atom_id res chain seq x y z
N MET A 1 23.68 -8.83 14.56
CA MET A 1 23.85 -7.38 14.45
C MET A 1 24.58 -7.08 13.17
N SER A 2 24.11 -6.06 12.49
CA SER A 2 23.68 -6.13 11.10
C SER A 2 24.07 -4.83 10.41
N CYS A 3 25.37 -4.57 10.39
CA CYS A 3 25.92 -3.43 9.67
C CYS A 3 26.29 -3.89 8.26
N TYR A 4 25.58 -3.39 7.25
CA TYR A 4 25.87 -3.72 5.86
C TYR A 4 26.32 -2.49 5.09
N LEU A 5 27.50 -2.56 4.50
CA LEU A 5 27.98 -1.59 3.51
C LEU A 5 27.17 -1.77 2.24
N ILE A 6 26.52 -0.68 1.79
CA ILE A 6 25.73 -0.68 0.56
C ILE A 6 26.53 -0.03 -0.57
N ARG A 7 26.60 -0.72 -1.71
CA ARG A 7 27.23 -0.25 -2.94
C ARG A 7 26.26 -0.39 -4.10
N VAL A 8 26.51 0.35 -5.17
CA VAL A 8 25.78 0.17 -6.43
C VAL A 8 26.72 -0.53 -7.41
N GLU A 9 26.36 -1.75 -7.81
CA GLU A 9 27.08 -2.57 -8.78
C GLU A 9 26.15 -2.90 -9.94
N ASN A 10 26.57 -2.60 -11.18
CA ASN A 10 25.76 -2.80 -12.39
C ASN A 10 24.34 -2.19 -12.30
N GLY A 11 24.19 -1.05 -11.61
CA GLY A 11 22.90 -0.39 -11.41
C GLY A 11 22.03 -0.97 -10.28
N HIS A 12 22.51 -1.99 -9.57
CA HIS A 12 21.79 -2.63 -8.46
C HIS A 12 22.47 -2.36 -7.12
N LYS A 13 21.67 -2.13 -6.08
CA LYS A 13 22.18 -2.03 -4.70
C LYS A 13 22.56 -3.42 -4.20
N VAL A 14 23.81 -3.56 -3.78
CA VAL A 14 24.37 -4.75 -3.14
C VAL A 14 24.81 -4.42 -1.72
N ALA A 15 24.71 -5.41 -0.83
CA ALA A 15 25.03 -5.33 0.59
C ALA A 15 26.17 -6.26 0.94
N ARG A 16 27.16 -5.73 1.67
CA ARG A 16 28.28 -6.51 2.23
C ARG A 16 28.32 -6.34 3.73
N SER A 17 28.35 -7.45 4.47
CA SER A 17 28.42 -7.43 5.93
C SER A 17 29.73 -6.79 6.42
N ILE A 18 29.62 -6.00 7.49
CA ILE A 18 30.71 -5.43 8.27
C ILE A 18 30.68 -6.07 9.66
N THR A 19 31.75 -6.78 10.00
CA THR A 19 31.80 -7.63 11.19
C THR A 19 32.73 -7.10 12.27
N SER A 20 33.41 -5.97 12.05
CA SER A 20 34.30 -5.37 13.03
C SER A 20 34.21 -3.85 13.09
N GLN A 21 34.54 -3.31 14.27
CA GLN A 21 34.56 -1.87 14.52
C GLN A 21 35.71 -1.20 13.75
N GLU A 22 36.83 -1.90 13.59
CA GLU A 22 38.02 -1.44 12.89
C GLU A 22 37.72 -1.22 11.42
N GLU A 23 37.07 -2.20 10.77
CA GLU A 23 36.67 -2.08 9.37
C GLU A 23 35.68 -0.94 9.17
N TYR A 24 34.67 -0.84 10.03
CA TYR A 24 33.68 0.23 9.99
C TYR A 24 34.33 1.62 10.06
N LYS A 25 35.27 1.81 10.98
CA LYS A 25 36.02 3.06 11.12
C LYS A 25 36.97 3.30 9.94
N LEU A 26 37.61 2.26 9.41
CA LEU A 26 38.51 2.38 8.25
C LEU A 26 37.77 2.89 7.01
N ILE A 27 36.59 2.32 6.72
CA ILE A 27 35.76 2.74 5.59
C ILE A 27 35.35 4.23 5.74
N ARG A 28 34.89 4.60 6.94
CA ARG A 28 34.48 5.98 7.27
C ARG A 28 35.65 6.96 7.28
N GLY A 29 36.84 6.48 7.62
CA GLY A 29 38.09 7.26 7.66
C GLY A 29 38.80 7.38 6.32
N SER A 30 38.28 6.75 5.26
CA SER A 30 38.91 6.78 3.94
C SER A 30 39.02 8.21 3.39
N TYR A 31 40.08 8.45 2.62
CA TYR A 31 40.35 9.75 2.01
C TYR A 31 39.16 10.24 1.16
N GLU A 32 38.60 9.36 0.33
CA GLU A 32 37.44 9.66 -0.52
C GLU A 32 36.21 10.06 0.30
N GLN A 33 35.94 9.34 1.40
CA GLN A 33 34.81 9.64 2.28
C GLN A 33 34.99 11.02 2.94
N LYS A 34 36.18 11.32 3.48
CA LYS A 34 36.47 12.62 4.09
C LYS A 34 36.39 13.77 3.07
N ALA A 35 36.89 13.57 1.86
CA ALA A 35 36.81 14.55 0.78
C ALA A 35 35.36 14.82 0.35
N ASN A 36 34.57 13.77 0.12
CA ASN A 36 33.15 13.91 -0.23
C ASN A 36 32.36 14.57 0.92
N LEU A 37 32.66 14.24 2.17
CA LEU A 37 31.99 14.84 3.35
C LEU A 37 32.23 16.34 3.44
N ARG A 38 33.46 16.80 3.22
CA ARG A 38 33.79 18.23 3.18
C ARG A 38 32.95 18.95 2.11
N LEU A 39 32.95 18.44 0.88
CA LEU A 39 32.17 19.01 -0.21
C LEU A 39 30.66 18.97 0.06
N ALA A 40 30.16 17.89 0.67
CA ALA A 40 28.75 17.76 1.03
C ALA A 40 28.31 18.80 2.07
N ARG A 41 29.17 19.11 3.04
CA ARG A 41 28.98 20.17 4.04
C ARG A 41 28.99 21.57 3.41
N GLU A 42 29.77 21.76 2.36
CA GLU A 42 29.77 22.99 1.53
C GLU A 42 28.55 23.07 0.60
N GLY A 43 27.64 22.09 0.63
CA GLY A 43 26.38 22.10 -0.13
C GLY A 43 26.38 21.26 -1.41
N ASN A 44 27.46 20.55 -1.73
CA ASN A 44 27.54 19.75 -2.96
C ASN A 44 26.69 18.46 -2.88
N ASP A 45 25.52 18.46 -3.51
CA ASP A 45 24.62 17.29 -3.58
C ASP A 45 25.24 16.06 -4.25
N GLY A 46 26.10 16.28 -5.26
CA GLY A 46 26.82 15.19 -5.93
C GLY A 46 27.76 14.47 -4.98
N ALA A 47 28.50 15.22 -4.15
CA ALA A 47 29.38 14.66 -3.13
C ALA A 47 28.59 13.95 -2.03
N LYS A 48 27.45 14.52 -1.59
CA LYS A 48 26.56 13.86 -0.62
C LYS A 48 26.11 12.48 -1.11
N ARG A 49 25.71 12.36 -2.38
CA ARG A 49 25.29 11.08 -3.00
C ARG A 49 26.42 10.04 -3.11
N ARG A 50 27.68 10.47 -3.04
CA ARG A 50 28.87 9.60 -3.05
C ARG A 50 29.36 9.21 -1.66
N LEU A 51 28.75 9.73 -0.60
CA LEU A 51 29.08 9.29 0.76
C LEU A 51 28.81 7.79 0.91
N VAL A 52 29.62 7.17 1.75
CA VAL A 52 29.44 5.77 2.14
C VAL A 52 28.03 5.56 2.69
N GLN A 53 27.39 4.48 2.26
CA GLN A 53 26.03 4.13 2.65
C GLN A 53 26.06 2.86 3.49
N PHE A 54 25.37 2.89 4.63
CA PHE A 54 25.14 1.70 5.46
C PHE A 54 23.64 1.42 5.58
N ASN A 55 23.31 0.14 5.73
CA ASN A 55 22.01 -0.29 6.24
C ASN A 55 22.23 -1.01 7.58
N TYR A 56 21.29 -0.76 8.50
CA TYR A 56 21.32 -1.33 9.85
C TYR A 56 20.09 -2.16 10.17
N SER A 57 19.06 -2.12 9.31
CA SER A 57 17.73 -2.61 9.63
C SER A 57 17.44 -4.01 9.07
N GLY A 58 18.15 -4.43 8.01
CA GLY A 58 17.92 -5.69 7.31
C GLY A 58 19.10 -6.66 7.31
N HIS A 59 18.83 -7.92 6.97
CA HIS A 59 19.82 -8.95 6.64
C HIS A 59 19.83 -9.27 5.14
N TYR A 60 21.02 -9.44 4.59
CA TYR A 60 21.23 -9.65 3.15
C TYR A 60 22.16 -10.85 2.90
N PRO A 61 21.72 -12.10 3.18
CA PRO A 61 22.56 -13.29 3.06
C PRO A 61 23.05 -13.55 1.62
N GLN A 62 22.32 -13.04 0.61
CA GLN A 62 22.68 -13.15 -0.81
C GLN A 62 23.30 -11.86 -1.36
N GLY A 63 23.53 -10.85 -0.53
CA GLY A 63 24.04 -9.54 -0.93
C GLY A 63 23.07 -8.68 -1.75
N VAL A 64 21.90 -9.18 -2.15
CA VAL A 64 20.90 -8.39 -2.88
C VAL A 64 20.05 -7.59 -1.90
N VAL A 65 19.92 -6.27 -2.11
CA VAL A 65 19.11 -5.40 -1.24
C VAL A 65 17.64 -5.39 -1.66
N LYS A 66 17.37 -5.29 -2.96
CA LYS A 66 16.01 -5.09 -3.49
C LYS A 66 15.11 -6.26 -3.11
N GLY A 67 13.97 -5.96 -2.49
CA GLY A 67 12.93 -6.93 -2.15
C GLY A 67 13.22 -7.76 -0.89
N MET A 68 14.37 -7.56 -0.22
CA MET A 68 14.64 -8.24 1.04
C MET A 68 13.81 -7.64 2.17
N LYS A 69 13.28 -8.54 3.01
CA LYS A 69 12.45 -8.22 4.19
C LYS A 69 12.90 -8.96 5.45
N LEU A 70 14.18 -9.34 5.53
CA LEU A 70 14.71 -10.07 6.68
C LEU A 70 15.10 -9.08 7.79
N PRO A 71 14.34 -9.00 8.90
CA PRO A 71 14.55 -8.01 9.94
C PRO A 71 15.84 -8.30 10.70
N SER A 72 16.61 -7.25 10.94
CA SER A 72 17.80 -7.35 11.75
C SER A 72 17.53 -7.04 13.22
N ARG A 73 18.53 -7.13 14.10
CA ARG A 73 18.38 -6.78 15.53
C ARG A 73 18.57 -5.29 15.83
N ALA A 74 18.88 -4.49 14.82
CA ALA A 74 19.04 -3.05 14.92
C ALA A 74 18.15 -2.35 13.90
N PHE A 75 17.98 -1.04 14.05
CA PHE A 75 17.36 -0.19 13.05
C PHE A 75 17.99 1.21 13.09
N GLY A 76 18.01 1.89 11.95
CA GLY A 76 18.41 3.29 11.88
C GLY A 76 17.25 4.24 12.20
N PHE A 77 17.59 5.39 12.76
CA PHE A 77 16.67 6.45 13.15
C PHE A 77 17.24 7.80 12.70
N ASP A 78 16.54 8.46 11.78
CA ASP A 78 16.90 9.77 11.24
C ASP A 78 16.42 10.89 12.17
N LEU A 79 17.32 11.80 12.53
CA LEU A 79 17.05 13.03 13.29
C LEU A 79 17.35 14.21 12.37
N ASP A 80 16.35 14.78 11.71
CA ASP A 80 16.53 15.80 10.66
C ASP A 80 16.78 17.22 11.22
N ASP A 81 16.16 17.55 12.36
CA ASP A 81 16.28 18.87 12.97
C ASP A 81 17.54 18.97 13.85
N LYS A 82 18.20 20.13 13.80
CA LYS A 82 19.45 20.36 14.54
C LYS A 82 19.23 20.42 16.04
N GLN A 83 18.18 21.12 16.50
CA GLN A 83 17.90 21.28 17.93
C GLN A 83 17.41 19.97 18.53
N ASP A 84 16.53 19.26 17.81
CA ASP A 84 16.06 17.93 18.21
C ASP A 84 17.23 16.94 18.30
N PHE A 85 18.15 16.95 17.32
CA PHE A 85 19.35 16.12 17.38
C PHE A 85 20.24 16.46 18.57
N GLU A 86 20.50 17.74 18.85
CA GLU A 86 21.34 18.13 19.99
C GLU A 86 20.73 17.71 21.33
N LYS A 87 19.40 17.86 21.50
CA LYS A 87 18.66 17.36 22.68
C LYS A 87 18.73 15.84 22.76
N ALA A 88 18.41 15.14 21.67
CA ALA A 88 18.39 13.69 21.60
C ALA A 88 19.78 13.08 21.86
N ALA A 89 20.82 13.62 21.23
CA ALA A 89 22.20 13.18 21.41
C ALA A 89 22.63 13.29 22.88
N LYS A 90 22.30 14.40 23.55
CA LYS A 90 22.61 14.58 24.97
C LYS A 90 21.94 13.51 25.84
N LEU A 91 20.64 13.26 25.63
CA LEU A 91 19.89 12.24 26.38
C LEU A 91 20.40 10.83 26.11
N MET A 92 20.64 10.50 24.83
CA MET A 92 21.13 9.20 24.40
C MET A 92 22.53 8.90 24.95
N LEU A 93 23.44 9.89 24.99
CA LEU A 93 24.78 9.72 25.52
C LEU A 93 24.80 9.60 27.05
N GLN A 94 23.83 10.19 27.75
CA GLN A 94 23.68 10.05 29.21
C GLN A 94 23.23 8.64 29.60
N GLU A 95 22.25 8.08 28.89
CA GLU A 95 21.70 6.74 29.17
C GLU A 95 21.66 5.83 27.93
N PRO A 96 22.80 5.45 27.31
CA PRO A 96 22.80 4.71 26.03
C PRO A 96 22.00 3.42 26.08
N LYS A 97 22.06 2.70 27.22
CA LYS A 97 21.35 1.43 27.43
C LYS A 97 19.83 1.59 27.41
N LYS A 98 19.28 2.72 27.90
CA LYS A 98 17.84 2.99 27.94
C LYS A 98 17.23 3.02 26.54
N TYR A 99 17.95 3.61 25.58
CA TYR A 99 17.50 3.71 24.19
C TYR A 99 17.97 2.53 23.33
N GLY A 100 18.72 1.59 23.92
CA GLY A 100 19.39 0.52 23.18
C GLY A 100 20.38 1.07 22.13
N LEU A 101 21.04 2.20 22.41
CA LEU A 101 21.90 2.89 21.46
C LEU A 101 23.10 2.00 21.05
N LEU A 102 23.35 1.92 19.75
CA LEU A 102 24.45 1.18 19.14
C LEU A 102 25.40 2.10 18.35
N MET A 103 24.87 3.16 17.74
CA MET A 103 25.65 4.15 17.00
C MET A 103 24.96 5.51 17.09
N LEU A 104 25.74 6.58 17.21
CA LEU A 104 25.24 7.95 17.09
C LEU A 104 26.24 8.77 16.27
N GLU A 105 25.76 9.46 15.25
CA GLU A 105 26.58 10.32 14.40
C GLU A 105 25.88 11.62 14.03
N ARG A 106 26.68 12.65 13.71
CA ARG A 106 26.19 13.84 13.02
C ARG A 106 26.04 13.56 11.53
N SER A 107 25.05 14.17 10.90
CA SER A 107 24.86 14.07 9.45
C SER A 107 25.81 15.03 8.71
N ALA A 108 25.83 14.93 7.38
CA ALA A 108 26.60 15.85 6.53
C ALA A 108 26.04 17.28 6.48
N ARG A 109 24.78 17.52 6.88
CA ARG A 109 24.14 18.85 6.83
C ARG A 109 23.71 19.30 8.22
N GLN A 110 22.51 18.88 8.61
CA GLN A 110 21.89 19.19 9.89
C GLN A 110 21.35 17.91 10.51
N GLY A 111 21.25 17.90 11.83
CA GLY A 111 20.79 16.73 12.56
C GLY A 111 21.81 15.59 12.60
N GLY A 112 21.34 14.35 12.58
CA GLY A 112 22.18 13.17 12.67
C GLY A 112 21.43 11.85 12.54
N HIS A 113 22.16 10.75 12.70
CA HIS A 113 21.60 9.41 12.66
C HIS A 113 21.91 8.68 13.97
N ALA A 114 20.92 7.97 14.47
CA ALA A 114 21.09 7.00 15.55
C ALA A 114 20.83 5.60 15.02
N VAL A 115 21.54 4.60 15.57
CA VAL A 115 21.20 3.19 15.40
C VAL A 115 20.87 2.65 16.77
N CYS A 116 19.69 2.09 16.91
CA CYS A 116 19.18 1.53 18.15
C CYS A 116 18.90 0.04 18.00
N LYS A 117 18.91 -0.69 19.12
CA LYS A 117 18.40 -2.05 19.18
C LYS A 117 16.91 -2.05 18.84
N ARG A 118 16.54 -2.93 17.93
CA ARG A 118 15.14 -3.20 17.59
C ARG A 118 14.53 -4.05 18.69
N GLU A 119 13.30 -3.71 19.06
CA GLU A 119 12.45 -4.57 19.87
C GLU A 119 11.95 -5.73 18.98
N MET A 120 12.28 -6.96 19.35
CA MET A 120 11.94 -8.16 18.58
C MET A 120 10.41 -8.31 18.47
N GLY A 121 9.91 -8.77 17.32
CA GLY A 121 8.47 -8.86 17.05
C GLY A 121 7.78 -7.52 16.75
N LYS A 122 8.50 -6.40 16.78
CA LYS A 122 8.00 -5.08 16.38
C LYS A 122 8.57 -4.65 15.02
N THR A 123 7.76 -3.96 14.22
CA THR A 123 8.14 -3.41 12.91
C THR A 123 9.14 -2.27 13.06
N ILE A 124 9.72 -1.81 11.94
CA ILE A 124 10.61 -0.65 11.95
C ILE A 124 9.83 0.60 12.40
N LEU A 125 8.59 0.78 11.92
CA LEU A 125 7.76 1.93 12.28
C LEU A 125 7.43 1.94 13.78
N GLU A 126 7.06 0.79 14.37
CA GLU A 126 6.83 0.67 15.82
C GLU A 126 8.07 1.09 16.63
N ASN A 127 9.26 0.68 16.18
CA ASN A 127 10.51 1.03 16.82
C ASN A 127 10.88 2.51 16.66
N GLN A 128 10.60 3.11 15.50
CA GLN A 128 10.77 4.55 15.28
C GLN A 128 9.84 5.35 16.21
N VAL A 129 8.57 4.96 16.30
CA VAL A 129 7.60 5.60 17.20
C VAL A 129 8.03 5.48 18.65
N ARG A 130 8.53 4.31 19.07
CA ARG A 130 9.06 4.10 20.43
C ARG A 130 10.18 5.09 20.75
N ILE A 131 11.21 5.18 19.90
CA ILE A 131 12.36 6.08 20.15
C ILE A 131 11.94 7.55 20.08
N ALA A 132 11.13 7.94 19.10
CA ALA A 132 10.64 9.31 18.97
C ALA A 132 9.80 9.74 20.18
N LYS A 133 8.94 8.88 20.72
CA LYS A 133 8.21 9.15 21.98
C LYS A 133 9.14 9.32 23.17
N MET A 134 10.18 8.50 23.29
CA MET A 134 11.14 8.58 24.40
C MET A 134 12.01 9.84 24.37
N LEU A 135 12.30 10.37 23.18
CA LEU A 135 13.14 11.56 22.99
C LEU A 135 12.34 12.85 22.80
N GLU A 136 11.03 12.72 22.55
CA GLU A 136 10.13 13.81 22.15
C GLU A 136 10.69 14.58 20.94
N CYS A 137 11.05 13.85 19.87
CA CYS A 137 11.61 14.40 18.65
C CYS A 137 10.81 14.00 17.41
N GLU A 138 10.70 14.92 16.45
CA GLU A 138 9.94 14.68 15.22
C GLU A 138 10.50 13.50 14.45
N MET A 139 9.63 12.76 13.75
CA MET A 139 10.04 11.69 12.85
C MET A 139 9.36 11.81 11.48
N ASP A 140 10.05 11.34 10.45
CA ASP A 140 9.49 11.10 9.14
C ASP A 140 8.82 9.73 9.12
N THR A 141 7.49 9.70 9.04
CA THR A 141 6.73 8.43 9.00
C THR A 141 7.01 7.61 7.74
N SER A 142 7.68 8.15 6.72
CA SER A 142 8.10 7.38 5.54
C SER A 142 9.42 6.63 5.73
N ALA A 143 10.13 6.83 6.84
CA ALA A 143 11.45 6.27 7.09
C ALA A 143 11.43 4.80 7.56
N HIS A 144 10.32 4.08 7.47
CA HIS A 144 10.18 2.72 8.00
C HIS A 144 10.60 1.59 7.03
N ASP A 145 11.15 1.91 5.85
CA ASP A 145 11.66 0.89 4.93
C ASP A 145 12.87 0.16 5.55
N ILE A 146 12.76 -1.16 5.67
CA ILE A 146 13.84 -2.04 6.15
C ILE A 146 15.13 -1.91 5.30
N ASN A 147 15.00 -1.57 4.01
CA ASN A 147 16.11 -1.40 3.09
C ASN A 147 16.63 0.06 3.05
N ARG A 148 16.14 0.95 3.92
CA ARG A 148 16.58 2.34 4.02
C ARG A 148 18.08 2.41 4.28
N VAL A 149 18.76 3.27 3.52
CA VAL A 149 20.21 3.47 3.61
C VAL A 149 20.52 4.81 4.25
N TYR A 150 21.59 4.85 5.03
CA TYR A 150 22.05 6.02 5.75
C TYR A 150 23.41 6.45 5.18
N PHE A 151 23.48 7.70 4.73
CA PHE A 151 24.75 8.30 4.31
C PHE A 151 25.55 8.66 5.55
N THR A 152 26.66 7.98 5.75
CA THR A 152 27.46 8.14 6.96
C THR A 152 28.45 9.30 6.82
N THR A 153 29.00 9.74 7.95
CA THR A 153 30.06 10.76 8.03
C THR A 153 31.42 10.12 8.34
N SER A 154 32.41 10.89 8.81
CA SER A 154 33.74 10.36 9.08
C SER A 154 33.77 9.51 10.37
N ALA A 155 34.92 8.90 10.67
CA ALA A 155 35.16 8.22 11.94
C ALA A 155 35.71 9.16 13.03
N ASP A 156 35.83 10.46 12.74
CA ASP A 156 36.38 11.45 13.68
C ASP A 156 35.41 11.67 14.84
N ALA A 157 35.92 11.98 16.03
CA ALA A 157 35.11 12.05 17.26
C ALA A 157 34.00 13.11 17.22
N ASP A 158 34.16 14.17 16.41
CA ASP A 158 33.15 15.21 16.21
C ASP A 158 31.97 14.72 15.35
N ASP A 159 32.20 13.68 14.54
CA ASP A 159 31.23 13.12 13.60
C ASP A 159 30.58 11.85 14.17
N LEU A 160 31.37 10.89 14.66
CA LEU A 160 30.93 9.64 15.24
C LEU A 160 30.94 9.73 16.78
N LEU A 161 29.81 10.14 17.34
CA LEU A 161 29.67 10.48 18.76
C LEU A 161 29.59 9.24 19.67
N TYR A 162 29.05 8.13 19.17
CA TYR A 162 28.95 6.88 19.90
C TYR A 162 29.05 5.68 18.96
N LEU A 163 29.73 4.62 19.39
CA LEU A 163 29.76 3.35 18.69
C LEU A 163 29.96 2.19 19.66
N SER A 164 28.98 1.28 19.70
CA SER A 164 29.04 0.05 20.48
C SER A 164 29.57 -1.11 19.63
N PRO A 165 30.52 -1.92 20.14
CA PRO A 165 30.98 -3.14 19.47
C PRO A 165 29.85 -4.15 19.23
N GLU A 166 28.76 -4.06 19.99
CA GLU A 166 27.59 -4.90 19.81
C GLU A 166 27.05 -4.80 18.38
N LEU A 167 27.07 -3.62 17.74
CA LEU A 167 26.55 -3.39 16.39
C LEU A 167 27.05 -4.41 15.35
N PHE A 168 28.23 -5.00 15.57
CA PHE A 168 28.89 -5.91 14.64
C PHE A 168 28.76 -7.40 15.01
N LYS A 169 28.14 -7.74 16.15
CA LYS A 169 27.96 -9.14 16.59
C LYS A 169 26.74 -9.77 15.92
N ASP A 170 26.93 -10.64 14.93
CA ASP A 170 25.84 -11.24 14.15
C ASP A 170 25.45 -12.68 14.48
N ASP A 171 24.46 -12.85 15.37
CA ASP A 171 23.78 -14.13 15.62
C ASP A 171 22.64 -14.34 14.60
N TYR A 172 22.96 -14.31 13.31
CA TYR A 172 21.97 -14.46 12.23
C TYR A 172 21.56 -15.94 12.09
N GLU A 173 20.36 -16.27 12.56
CA GLU A 173 19.73 -17.57 12.32
C GLU A 173 18.68 -17.45 11.20
N LYS A 174 19.02 -17.98 10.02
CA LYS A 174 18.21 -17.85 8.79
C LYS A 174 16.73 -18.23 8.98
N ALA A 175 16.45 -19.33 9.70
CA ALA A 175 15.09 -19.81 9.89
C ALA A 175 14.27 -18.90 10.81
N ALA A 176 14.83 -18.52 11.95
CA ALA A 176 14.17 -17.63 12.91
C ALA A 176 13.93 -16.23 12.32
N VAL A 177 14.91 -15.66 11.63
CA VAL A 177 14.79 -14.33 11.00
C VAL A 177 13.77 -14.36 9.85
N ALA A 178 13.75 -15.43 9.04
CA ALA A 178 12.75 -15.56 7.99
C ALA A 178 11.33 -15.71 8.55
N ALA A 179 11.17 -16.45 9.66
CA ALA A 179 9.88 -16.58 10.34
C ALA A 179 9.41 -15.24 10.92
N GLU A 180 10.30 -14.51 11.62
CA GLU A 180 9.97 -13.17 12.13
C GLU A 180 9.62 -12.20 10.99
N GLY A 181 10.39 -12.20 9.89
CA GLY A 181 10.12 -11.34 8.75
C GLY A 181 8.74 -11.53 8.15
N LYS A 182 8.26 -12.78 8.06
CA LYS A 182 6.89 -13.08 7.61
C LYS A 182 5.84 -12.53 8.57
N VAL A 183 6.02 -12.72 9.88
CA VAL A 183 5.10 -12.20 10.89
C VAL A 183 5.03 -10.68 10.85
N LEU A 184 6.16 -9.99 10.69
CA LEU A 184 6.18 -8.53 10.57
C LEU A 184 5.49 -8.05 9.28
N GLU A 185 5.72 -8.73 8.16
CA GLU A 185 5.06 -8.42 6.89
C GLU A 185 3.53 -8.58 6.98
N GLU A 186 3.04 -9.64 7.64
CA GLU A 186 1.61 -9.82 7.90
C GLU A 186 1.05 -8.73 8.81
N ARG A 187 1.78 -8.35 9.88
CA ARG A 187 1.37 -7.26 10.77
C ARG A 187 1.22 -5.93 10.02
N GLU A 188 2.18 -5.58 9.16
CA GLU A 188 2.12 -4.39 8.31
C GLU A 188 0.94 -4.47 7.32
N LYS A 189 0.79 -5.61 6.64
CA LYS A 189 -0.28 -5.86 5.66
C LYS A 189 -1.67 -5.71 6.27
N TYR A 190 -1.85 -6.21 7.50
CA TYR A 190 -3.14 -6.26 8.19
C TYR A 190 -3.29 -5.20 9.29
N GLY A 191 -2.39 -4.22 9.38
CA GLY A 191 -2.51 -3.11 10.34
C GLY A 191 -2.55 -3.57 11.79
N GLN A 192 -1.88 -4.68 12.12
CA GLN A 192 -1.81 -5.25 13.47
C GLN A 192 -0.66 -4.64 14.30
N GLU A 193 -0.09 -3.55 13.82
CA GLU A 193 0.94 -2.79 14.50
C GLU A 193 0.36 -1.98 15.66
N GLU A 194 1.08 -1.91 16.76
CA GLU A 194 0.68 -1.12 17.93
C GLU A 194 1.16 0.32 17.77
N LEU A 195 0.48 1.04 16.88
CA LEU A 195 0.86 2.40 16.48
C LEU A 195 -0.24 3.41 16.84
N PRO A 196 0.14 4.67 17.16
CA PRO A 196 -0.83 5.74 17.29
C PRO A 196 -1.54 6.02 15.96
N PRO A 197 -2.78 6.54 15.99
CA PRO A 197 -3.58 6.82 14.80
C PRO A 197 -2.86 7.59 13.69
N GLY A 198 -1.97 8.55 14.01
CA GLY A 198 -1.27 9.34 13.00
C GLY A 198 -0.09 8.67 12.31
N ALA A 199 0.41 7.53 12.83
CA ALA A 199 1.70 6.98 12.42
C ALA A 199 1.75 6.50 10.95
N HIS A 200 0.64 6.06 10.38
CA HIS A 200 0.56 5.63 8.97
C HIS A 200 0.35 6.78 7.98
N LYS A 201 0.06 7.99 8.46
CA LYS A 201 -0.09 9.15 7.57
C LYS A 201 1.30 9.60 7.16
N ALA A 202 1.52 9.78 5.86
CA ALA A 202 2.75 10.37 5.35
C ALA A 202 2.91 11.78 5.91
N ASN A 203 3.84 11.95 6.85
CA ASN A 203 4.09 13.19 7.55
C ASN A 203 5.56 13.24 7.95
N LYS A 204 6.27 14.24 7.42
CA LYS A 204 7.69 14.46 7.71
C LYS A 204 7.96 14.96 9.12
N HIS A 205 6.96 15.60 9.74
CA HIS A 205 7.07 16.29 11.04
C HIS A 205 6.11 15.67 12.05
N TYR A 206 6.08 14.34 12.12
CA TYR A 206 5.14 13.64 12.98
C TYR A 206 5.58 13.66 14.45
N LYS A 207 4.65 13.99 15.36
CA LYS A 207 4.88 14.16 16.81
C LYS A 207 4.09 13.14 17.63
N PRO A 208 4.52 11.87 17.70
CA PRO A 208 3.75 10.80 18.35
C PRO A 208 3.52 11.01 19.86
N TRP A 209 4.27 11.89 20.53
CA TRP A 209 4.08 12.19 21.96
C TRP A 209 2.93 13.16 22.23
N LEU A 210 2.44 13.89 21.22
CA LEU A 210 1.31 14.82 21.36
C LEU A 210 -0.06 14.13 21.20
N GLU A 211 -0.16 13.04 20.45
CA GLU A 211 -1.45 12.35 20.22
C GLU A 211 -2.03 11.73 21.49
N ASN A 212 -1.18 11.26 22.42
CA ASN A 212 -1.62 10.78 23.73
C ASN A 212 -2.29 11.89 24.57
N VAL A 213 -1.98 13.17 24.30
CA VAL A 213 -2.61 14.31 24.97
C VAL A 213 -3.97 14.57 24.34
N GLU A 214 -4.11 14.48 23.02
CA GLU A 214 -5.39 14.63 22.32
C GLU A 214 -6.42 13.57 22.73
N GLU A 215 -6.03 12.30 22.90
CA GLU A 215 -6.94 11.26 23.43
C GLU A 215 -7.43 11.55 24.85
N LYS A 216 -6.56 12.07 25.73
CA LYS A 216 -6.96 12.50 27.09
C LYS A 216 -7.86 13.73 27.05
N THR A 217 -7.66 14.64 26.10
CA THR A 217 -8.45 15.87 25.95
C THR A 217 -9.82 15.57 25.36
N LEU A 218 -9.90 14.69 24.35
CA LEU A 218 -11.14 14.18 23.77
C LEU A 218 -11.97 13.34 24.77
N ASN A 219 -11.33 12.52 25.61
CA ASN A 219 -12.04 11.79 26.67
C ASN A 219 -12.53 12.71 27.80
N SER A 220 -11.82 13.81 28.10
CA SER A 220 -12.32 14.83 29.04
C SER A 220 -13.47 15.64 28.45
N GLN A 221 -13.44 15.98 27.15
CA GLN A 221 -14.52 16.72 26.48
C GLN A 221 -15.79 15.87 26.31
N LYS A 222 -15.67 14.55 26.13
CA LYS A 222 -16.83 13.64 26.07
C LYS A 222 -17.65 13.55 27.37
N ASN A 223 -17.10 14.00 28.50
CA ASN A 223 -17.81 14.01 29.80
C ASN A 223 -18.51 15.35 30.12
N LEU A 224 -18.44 16.35 29.24
CA LEU A 224 -18.99 17.70 29.49
C LEU A 224 -20.05 18.16 28.47
N GLU A 225 -20.39 17.37 27.44
CA GLU A 225 -21.34 17.78 26.38
C GLU A 225 -22.78 17.26 26.55
N ASN A 226 -23.23 16.97 27.77
CA ASN A 226 -24.66 16.84 28.09
C ASN A 226 -25.16 18.09 28.83
N GLN A 227 -25.25 19.21 28.12
CA GLN A 227 -26.19 20.29 28.44
C GLN A 227 -26.43 21.19 27.21
N GLU A 228 -27.70 21.32 26.85
CA GLU A 228 -28.24 22.02 25.68
C GLU A 228 -27.94 23.53 25.67
N ASN A 229 -27.54 24.10 24.51
CA ASN A 229 -28.41 24.86 23.59
C ASN A 229 -27.58 25.65 22.53
N PRO A 230 -28.19 26.02 21.37
CA PRO A 230 -27.49 26.37 20.14
C PRO A 230 -27.31 27.87 19.96
N SER A 231 -26.23 28.30 19.28
CA SER A 231 -26.26 29.43 18.34
C SER A 231 -24.89 29.73 17.69
N LYS A 232 -24.96 29.96 16.37
CA LYS A 232 -24.10 30.82 15.53
C LYS A 232 -22.61 30.50 15.39
N VAL A 233 -22.25 29.94 14.24
CA VAL A 233 -21.02 30.29 13.48
C VAL A 233 -21.38 30.22 12.00
N GLN A 234 -21.69 31.35 11.35
CA GLN A 234 -20.77 32.19 10.56
C GLN A 234 -19.97 31.44 9.49
N VAL A 235 -20.64 31.35 8.34
CA VAL A 235 -20.13 31.42 6.96
C VAL A 235 -18.67 31.85 6.83
N SER A 236 -17.86 30.99 6.21
CA SER A 236 -16.72 31.42 5.38
C SER A 236 -16.71 30.57 4.10
N GLN A 237 -17.07 31.25 3.02
CA GLN A 237 -17.07 30.77 1.65
C GLN A 237 -15.62 30.69 1.13
N ASN A 238 -15.37 29.72 0.25
CA ASN A 238 -14.57 29.97 -0.96
C ASN A 238 -14.99 28.99 -2.07
N PRO A 239 -14.88 29.41 -3.35
CA PRO A 239 -15.86 29.06 -4.37
C PRO A 239 -15.41 27.89 -5.26
N LEU A 240 -16.37 27.06 -5.65
CA LEU A 240 -16.25 26.18 -6.82
C LEU A 240 -16.17 27.04 -8.09
N ASN A 241 -15.10 26.88 -8.85
CA ASN A 241 -15.03 27.37 -10.22
C ASN A 241 -15.58 26.27 -11.15
N SER A 242 -16.78 26.51 -11.68
CA SER A 242 -17.40 25.69 -12.71
C SER A 242 -17.08 26.29 -14.07
N SER A 243 -16.60 25.46 -15.00
CA SER A 243 -16.56 25.81 -16.41
C SER A 243 -17.47 24.85 -17.15
N GLN A 244 -18.63 25.39 -17.49
CA GLN A 244 -19.60 24.84 -18.41
C GLN A 244 -18.99 24.81 -19.81
N ASN A 245 -19.17 23.70 -20.52
CA ASN A 245 -19.34 23.74 -21.97
C ASN A 245 -20.55 22.88 -22.32
N GLN A 246 -21.64 23.58 -22.63
CA GLN A 246 -22.84 23.07 -23.24
C GLN A 246 -22.58 22.79 -24.73
N ALA A 247 -23.05 21.65 -25.22
CA ALA A 247 -23.58 21.53 -26.56
C ALA A 247 -24.75 20.53 -26.54
N GLN A 248 -25.83 20.95 -27.19
CA GLN A 248 -27.21 20.47 -27.09
C GLN A 248 -27.53 19.25 -28.00
N PRO A 249 -28.75 18.66 -27.87
CA PRO A 249 -29.08 17.29 -28.26
C PRO A 249 -29.71 17.16 -29.65
N ALA A 250 -29.73 15.94 -30.21
CA ALA A 250 -30.57 15.59 -31.36
C ALA A 250 -31.28 14.24 -31.15
N SER A 251 -32.59 14.37 -30.93
CA SER A 251 -33.73 13.57 -31.45
C SER A 251 -33.80 12.04 -31.32
N ALA A 252 -34.84 11.62 -30.58
CA ALA A 252 -35.46 10.28 -30.50
C ALA A 252 -36.30 9.94 -31.77
N SER A 253 -36.55 8.68 -32.15
CA SER A 253 -37.52 7.69 -31.60
C SER A 253 -37.64 6.50 -32.61
N PRO A 254 -38.50 5.46 -32.43
CA PRO A 254 -38.81 4.60 -31.28
C PRO A 254 -38.95 3.09 -31.63
N SER A 255 -38.92 2.20 -30.61
CA SER A 255 -39.67 0.93 -30.58
C SER A 255 -39.53 0.30 -29.18
N SER A 256 -40.45 0.59 -28.25
CA SER A 256 -41.69 -0.17 -27.95
C SER A 256 -41.48 -1.48 -27.16
N ALA A 257 -41.41 -1.30 -25.84
CA ALA A 257 -42.16 -1.98 -24.77
C ALA A 257 -42.40 -3.50 -24.81
N SER A 258 -41.94 -4.17 -23.75
CA SER A 258 -42.78 -5.09 -22.96
C SER A 258 -42.26 -5.24 -21.52
N THR A 259 -42.87 -4.50 -20.61
CA THR A 259 -43.07 -4.82 -19.17
C THR A 259 -44.58 -4.67 -18.93
N PRO A 260 -45.23 -5.38 -17.98
CA PRO A 260 -44.87 -5.31 -16.56
C PRO A 260 -45.16 -6.56 -15.69
N THR A 261 -44.57 -6.65 -14.49
CA THR A 261 -45.27 -6.81 -13.19
C THR A 261 -44.28 -6.70 -12.02
N SER A 262 -44.33 -5.55 -11.35
CA SER A 262 -44.37 -5.33 -9.88
C SER A 262 -43.52 -6.18 -8.92
N SER A 263 -42.38 -5.64 -8.46
CA SER A 263 -42.18 -5.26 -7.04
C SER A 263 -40.85 -4.54 -6.86
N SER A 264 -40.91 -3.31 -6.35
CA SER A 264 -39.78 -2.49 -5.95
C SER A 264 -39.18 -3.01 -4.63
N GLN A 265 -38.40 -4.08 -4.73
CA GLN A 265 -37.35 -4.41 -3.77
C GLN A 265 -36.04 -4.33 -4.54
N SER A 266 -35.14 -3.43 -4.16
CA SER A 266 -33.75 -3.48 -4.58
C SER A 266 -33.21 -4.86 -4.18
N SER A 267 -33.14 -5.81 -5.11
CA SER A 267 -32.60 -7.12 -4.80
C SER A 267 -31.14 -6.92 -4.36
N ASN A 268 -30.84 -7.28 -3.12
CA ASN A 268 -29.48 -7.23 -2.54
C ASN A 268 -28.62 -8.40 -3.06
N ASP A 269 -28.89 -8.85 -4.29
CA ASP A 269 -28.27 -9.96 -4.94
C ASP A 269 -27.94 -9.63 -6.40
N TYR A 270 -27.02 -10.42 -6.93
CA TYR A 270 -26.71 -10.48 -8.35
C TYR A 270 -27.02 -11.91 -8.80
N LEU A 271 -28.03 -12.04 -9.66
CA LEU A 271 -28.52 -13.33 -10.18
C LEU A 271 -28.88 -14.34 -9.08
N GLY A 272 -29.30 -13.89 -7.89
CA GLY A 272 -29.59 -14.77 -6.74
C GLY A 272 -28.37 -15.12 -5.87
N ILE A 273 -27.21 -14.48 -6.10
CA ILE A 273 -26.06 -14.51 -5.19
C ILE A 273 -26.04 -13.19 -4.39
N PRO A 274 -26.21 -13.22 -3.06
CA PRO A 274 -26.13 -12.01 -2.23
C PRO A 274 -24.80 -11.27 -2.44
N TYR A 275 -24.85 -9.93 -2.55
CA TYR A 275 -23.62 -9.14 -2.70
C TYR A 275 -22.64 -9.34 -1.54
N SER A 276 -23.15 -9.59 -0.33
CA SER A 276 -22.33 -9.92 0.83
C SER A 276 -21.51 -11.22 0.64
N GLU A 277 -22.08 -12.23 -0.02
CA GLU A 277 -21.38 -13.48 -0.36
C GLU A 277 -20.29 -13.23 -1.42
N ILE A 278 -20.58 -12.40 -2.43
CA ILE A 278 -19.61 -12.00 -3.46
C ILE A 278 -18.44 -11.24 -2.82
N ILE A 279 -18.71 -10.29 -1.95
CA ILE A 279 -17.70 -9.50 -1.24
C ILE A 279 -16.87 -10.38 -0.30
N SER A 280 -17.52 -11.27 0.46
CA SER A 280 -16.81 -12.22 1.32
C SER A 280 -15.89 -13.12 0.50
N LYS A 281 -16.36 -13.60 -0.66
CA LYS A 281 -15.54 -14.44 -1.54
C LYS A 281 -14.38 -13.68 -2.16
N TRP A 282 -14.61 -12.43 -2.55
CA TRP A 282 -13.59 -11.53 -3.06
C TRP A 282 -12.44 -11.37 -2.05
N TRP A 283 -12.74 -11.14 -0.77
CA TRP A 283 -11.72 -11.06 0.27
C TRP A 283 -11.04 -12.40 0.53
N GLN A 284 -11.76 -13.51 0.50
CA GLN A 284 -11.18 -14.85 0.59
C GLN A 284 -10.14 -15.12 -0.50
N MET A 285 -10.42 -14.70 -1.73
CA MET A 285 -9.55 -14.97 -2.88
C MET A 285 -8.40 -13.98 -3.03
N TYR A 286 -8.59 -12.71 -2.66
CA TYR A 286 -7.65 -11.64 -2.98
C TYR A 286 -7.11 -10.85 -1.78
N ASN A 287 -7.53 -11.17 -0.56
CA ASN A 287 -6.99 -10.56 0.66
C ASN A 287 -6.89 -11.58 1.81
N ASP A 288 -6.60 -12.84 1.49
CA ASP A 288 -6.45 -13.95 2.45
C ASP A 288 -7.63 -14.07 3.46
N GLY A 289 -8.83 -13.71 3.03
CA GLY A 289 -10.05 -13.74 3.86
C GLY A 289 -10.21 -12.56 4.81
N HIS A 290 -9.28 -11.60 4.82
CA HIS A 290 -9.35 -10.44 5.70
C HIS A 290 -10.12 -9.30 5.04
N GLU A 291 -10.91 -8.60 5.84
CA GLU A 291 -11.50 -7.33 5.41
C GLU A 291 -10.44 -6.21 5.38
N PRO A 292 -10.68 -5.13 4.61
CA PRO A 292 -9.77 -3.99 4.59
C PRO A 292 -9.59 -3.34 5.97
N VAL A 293 -8.37 -2.87 6.23
CA VAL A 293 -7.94 -2.26 7.51
C VAL A 293 -7.29 -0.91 7.26
N ARG A 294 -7.06 -0.10 8.30
CA ARG A 294 -6.52 1.26 8.22
C ARG A 294 -5.41 1.47 7.19
N SER A 295 -4.44 0.56 7.13
CA SER A 295 -3.24 0.67 6.27
C SER A 295 -3.55 0.50 4.77
N ASN A 296 -4.59 -0.24 4.41
CA ASN A 296 -4.89 -0.63 3.03
C ASN A 296 -6.34 -0.35 2.58
N ARG A 297 -7.18 0.18 3.48
CA ARG A 297 -8.64 0.34 3.26
C ARG A 297 -8.98 1.13 2.01
N ASN A 298 -8.26 2.22 1.71
CA ASN A 298 -8.57 3.07 0.55
C ASN A 298 -8.32 2.33 -0.76
N THR A 299 -7.16 1.69 -0.86
CA THR A 299 -6.76 0.91 -2.04
C THR A 299 -7.70 -0.27 -2.25
N LEU A 300 -7.95 -1.06 -1.21
CA LEU A 300 -8.81 -2.24 -1.32
C LEU A 300 -10.28 -1.88 -1.58
N THR A 301 -10.80 -0.83 -0.96
CA THR A 301 -12.18 -0.37 -1.21
C THR A 301 -12.35 0.11 -2.64
N PHE A 302 -11.38 0.87 -3.18
CA PHE A 302 -11.38 1.27 -4.57
C PHE A 302 -11.30 0.06 -5.51
N GLU A 303 -10.39 -0.89 -5.26
CA GLU A 303 -10.28 -2.12 -6.06
C GLU A 303 -11.59 -2.90 -6.06
N LEU A 304 -12.22 -3.11 -4.89
CA LEU A 304 -13.51 -3.77 -4.79
C LEU A 304 -14.57 -3.01 -5.60
N ALA A 305 -14.67 -1.70 -5.44
CA ALA A 305 -15.66 -0.86 -6.13
C ALA A 305 -15.51 -0.91 -7.67
N VAL A 306 -14.28 -0.82 -8.19
CA VAL A 306 -14.00 -0.91 -9.64
C VAL A 306 -14.46 -2.26 -10.22
N ASN A 307 -14.45 -3.32 -9.41
CA ASN A 307 -14.92 -4.63 -9.84
C ASN A 307 -16.44 -4.73 -9.71
N LEU A 308 -17.00 -4.47 -8.53
CA LEU A 308 -18.43 -4.63 -8.25
C LEU A 308 -19.34 -3.77 -9.15
N ARG A 309 -18.89 -2.61 -9.63
CA ARG A 309 -19.69 -1.73 -10.52
C ARG A 309 -20.29 -2.45 -11.73
N HIS A 310 -19.63 -3.50 -12.24
CA HIS A 310 -20.08 -4.26 -13.41
C HIS A 310 -21.31 -5.12 -13.11
N ILE A 311 -21.42 -5.65 -11.89
CA ILE A 311 -22.58 -6.45 -11.46
C ILE A 311 -23.65 -5.60 -10.75
N CYS A 312 -23.29 -4.40 -10.32
CA CYS A 312 -24.22 -3.43 -9.73
C CYS A 312 -24.88 -2.50 -10.77
N GLY A 313 -24.66 -2.74 -12.07
CA GLY A 313 -25.20 -1.88 -13.13
C GLY A 313 -24.71 -0.43 -13.07
N PHE A 314 -23.52 -0.19 -12.51
CA PHE A 314 -22.95 1.14 -12.26
C PHE A 314 -23.84 2.04 -11.37
N ASP A 315 -24.75 1.47 -10.57
CA ASP A 315 -25.58 2.22 -9.63
C ASP A 315 -24.78 2.61 -8.38
N ARG A 316 -24.53 3.92 -8.26
CA ARG A 316 -23.87 4.53 -7.11
C ARG A 316 -24.56 4.21 -5.78
N SER A 317 -25.89 4.19 -5.75
CA SER A 317 -26.67 3.99 -4.52
C SER A 317 -26.56 2.55 -4.05
N LEU A 318 -26.69 1.60 -4.98
CA LEU A 318 -26.49 0.18 -4.69
C LEU A 318 -25.06 -0.10 -4.20
N MET A 319 -24.04 0.46 -4.86
CA MET A 319 -22.64 0.33 -4.43
C MET A 319 -22.40 0.89 -3.03
N ALA A 320 -22.99 2.04 -2.71
CA ALA A 320 -22.89 2.65 -1.38
C ALA A 320 -23.53 1.78 -0.28
N GLN A 321 -24.62 1.09 -0.62
CA GLN A 321 -25.34 0.19 0.27
C GLN A 321 -24.60 -1.13 0.52
N ILE A 322 -24.01 -1.73 -0.52
CA ILE A 322 -23.38 -3.06 -0.40
C ILE A 322 -21.93 -2.99 0.07
N ILE A 323 -21.21 -1.89 -0.18
CA ILE A 323 -19.81 -1.72 0.25
C ILE A 323 -19.80 -1.18 1.69
N PRO A 324 -19.30 -1.96 2.67
CA PRO A 324 -19.20 -1.51 4.06
C PRO A 324 -18.18 -0.40 4.27
N CYS A 325 -18.32 0.32 5.38
CA CYS A 325 -17.31 1.24 5.90
C CYS A 325 -16.29 0.46 6.75
N TYR A 326 -15.35 -0.20 6.08
CA TYR A 326 -14.32 -1.02 6.72
C TYR A 326 -13.47 -0.22 7.72
N ASP A 327 -13.22 -0.77 8.91
CA ASP A 327 -12.33 -0.15 9.92
C ASP A 327 -12.65 1.33 10.24
N GLY A 328 -13.95 1.65 10.40
CA GLY A 328 -14.40 3.01 10.70
C GLY A 328 -14.08 4.04 9.60
N PHE A 329 -13.88 3.56 8.36
CA PHE A 329 -13.70 4.40 7.18
C PHE A 329 -14.83 5.42 7.07
N PRO A 330 -14.54 6.73 7.10
CA PRO A 330 -15.58 7.75 7.03
C PRO A 330 -16.43 7.58 5.78
N GLU A 331 -17.75 7.70 5.93
CA GLU A 331 -18.70 7.55 4.82
C GLU A 331 -18.32 8.44 3.62
N GLN A 332 -17.82 9.65 3.89
CA GLN A 332 -17.37 10.59 2.86
C GLN A 332 -16.19 10.06 2.05
N GLU A 333 -15.20 9.42 2.70
CA GLU A 333 -14.05 8.82 2.01
C GLU A 333 -14.49 7.60 1.20
N LYS A 334 -15.43 6.79 1.73
CA LYS A 334 -16.05 5.69 0.97
C LYS A 334 -16.74 6.18 -0.29
N MET A 335 -17.57 7.21 -0.16
CA MET A 335 -18.29 7.77 -1.31
C MET A 335 -17.33 8.38 -2.32
N ALA A 336 -16.22 8.99 -1.89
CA ALA A 336 -15.18 9.46 -2.80
C ALA A 336 -14.52 8.29 -3.56
N CYS A 337 -14.17 7.19 -2.88
CA CYS A 337 -13.63 5.99 -3.53
C CYS A 337 -14.62 5.38 -4.54
N ILE A 338 -15.91 5.28 -4.20
CA ILE A 338 -16.95 4.77 -5.11
C ILE A 338 -17.09 5.68 -6.33
N ASN A 339 -17.13 7.00 -6.14
CA ASN A 339 -17.21 7.96 -7.24
C ASN A 339 -15.99 7.85 -8.17
N SER A 340 -14.78 7.73 -7.61
CA SER A 340 -13.57 7.49 -8.40
C SER A 340 -13.68 6.19 -9.19
N ALA A 341 -14.13 5.11 -8.55
CA ALA A 341 -14.31 3.82 -9.22
C ALA A 341 -15.38 3.85 -10.32
N LEU A 342 -16.44 4.65 -10.19
CA LEU A 342 -17.46 4.81 -11.23
C LEU A 342 -16.96 5.65 -12.42
N ASN A 343 -16.05 6.60 -12.19
CA ASN A 343 -15.46 7.44 -13.22
C ASN A 343 -14.31 6.77 -13.98
N GLU A 344 -13.75 5.66 -13.46
CA GLU A 344 -12.74 4.87 -14.15
C GLU A 344 -13.25 4.37 -15.50
N LYS A 345 -12.33 4.21 -16.46
CA LYS A 345 -12.68 3.76 -17.82
C LYS A 345 -13.55 2.49 -17.76
N ILE A 346 -14.66 2.50 -18.47
CA ILE A 346 -15.54 1.32 -18.58
C ILE A 346 -14.82 0.26 -19.40
N THR A 347 -14.76 -0.95 -18.85
CA THR A 347 -14.10 -2.12 -19.43
C THR A 347 -15.02 -3.33 -19.32
N GLN A 348 -14.63 -4.44 -19.98
CA GLN A 348 -15.22 -5.76 -19.75
C GLN A 348 -15.23 -6.09 -18.27
N MET A 349 -16.14 -6.99 -17.88
CA MET A 349 -16.15 -7.53 -16.53
C MET A 349 -14.75 -8.06 -16.19
N PRO A 350 -14.09 -7.52 -15.15
CA PRO A 350 -12.71 -7.86 -14.86
C PRO A 350 -12.56 -9.34 -14.54
N LYS A 351 -11.45 -9.93 -14.97
CA LYS A 351 -11.14 -11.35 -14.72
C LYS A 351 -11.28 -11.73 -13.25
N ARG A 352 -10.81 -10.87 -12.33
CA ARG A 352 -10.92 -11.12 -10.88
C ARG A 352 -12.37 -11.31 -10.42
N LEU A 353 -13.31 -10.54 -10.98
CA LEU A 353 -14.72 -10.69 -10.68
C LEU A 353 -15.30 -11.96 -11.31
N LYS A 354 -14.95 -12.26 -12.57
CA LYS A 354 -15.34 -13.52 -13.23
C LYS A 354 -14.86 -14.74 -12.44
N ASP A 355 -13.63 -14.72 -11.95
CA ASP A 355 -13.02 -15.77 -11.13
C ASP A 355 -13.75 -15.95 -9.79
N VAL A 356 -14.15 -14.85 -9.13
CA VAL A 356 -14.95 -14.89 -7.88
C VAL A 356 -16.32 -15.52 -8.11
N LEU A 357 -17.04 -15.06 -9.13
CA LEU A 357 -18.35 -15.60 -9.49
C LEU A 357 -18.25 -17.10 -9.86
N ALA A 358 -17.23 -17.48 -10.62
CA ALA A 358 -16.95 -18.88 -10.96
C ALA A 358 -16.61 -19.74 -9.72
N ALA A 359 -15.87 -19.19 -8.75
CA ALA A 359 -15.56 -19.89 -7.51
C ALA A 359 -16.82 -20.14 -6.66
N ILE A 360 -17.72 -19.15 -6.53
CA ILE A 360 -19.01 -19.31 -5.84
C ILE A 360 -19.85 -20.38 -6.53
N ARG A 361 -19.91 -20.35 -7.87
CA ARG A 361 -20.59 -21.36 -8.68
C ARG A 361 -20.07 -22.77 -8.39
N GLN A 362 -18.75 -22.96 -8.40
CA GLN A 362 -18.14 -24.26 -8.12
C GLN A 362 -18.43 -24.75 -6.70
N GLU A 363 -18.48 -23.85 -5.73
CA GLU A 363 -18.83 -24.20 -4.34
C GLU A 363 -20.29 -24.64 -4.22
N ARG A 364 -21.21 -23.92 -4.87
CA ARG A 364 -22.63 -24.32 -4.90
C ARG A 364 -22.85 -25.65 -5.64
N MET A 365 -22.14 -25.92 -6.74
CA MET A 365 -22.15 -27.24 -7.38
C MET A 365 -21.68 -28.37 -6.45
N LYS A 366 -20.58 -28.14 -5.70
CA LYS A 366 -20.05 -29.12 -4.74
C LYS A 366 -21.00 -29.35 -3.56
N LEU A 367 -21.66 -28.31 -3.07
CA LEU A 367 -22.63 -28.38 -1.98
C LEU A 367 -23.90 -29.14 -2.40
N GLY A 368 -24.41 -28.89 -3.62
CA GLY A 368 -25.56 -29.61 -4.18
C GLY A 368 -25.33 -31.12 -4.34
N ALA A 369 -24.10 -31.56 -4.55
CA ALA A 369 -23.74 -32.98 -4.62
C ALA A 369 -23.63 -33.68 -3.24
N GLY A 370 -23.49 -32.92 -2.14
CA GLY A 370 -23.20 -33.46 -0.81
C GLY A 370 -24.34 -33.38 0.23
N LYS A 371 -25.26 -32.42 0.10
CA LYS A 371 -26.40 -32.24 1.03
C LYS A 371 -27.58 -31.61 0.29
N GLY A 372 -28.52 -32.45 -0.16
CA GLY A 372 -29.95 -32.19 -0.52
C GLY A 372 -30.47 -30.76 -0.74
N GLY A 373 -29.70 -29.84 -1.31
CA GLY A 373 -30.13 -28.50 -1.70
C GLY A 373 -30.84 -28.55 -3.04
N ASN A 374 -31.73 -27.58 -3.30
CA ASN A 374 -32.50 -27.49 -4.55
C ASN A 374 -31.57 -27.48 -5.77
N GLN A 375 -31.52 -28.61 -6.46
CA GLN A 375 -30.62 -28.84 -7.58
C GLN A 375 -31.01 -27.98 -8.79
N GLU A 376 -32.32 -27.73 -8.96
CA GLU A 376 -32.90 -26.87 -10.00
C GLU A 376 -32.52 -25.40 -9.82
N ASP A 377 -32.59 -24.85 -8.60
CA ASP A 377 -32.22 -23.45 -8.32
C ASP A 377 -30.72 -23.21 -8.58
N ASN A 378 -29.87 -24.18 -8.27
CA ASN A 378 -28.45 -24.11 -8.55
C ASN A 378 -28.16 -24.16 -10.05
N GLU A 379 -28.84 -25.03 -10.81
CA GLU A 379 -28.69 -25.14 -12.26
C GLU A 379 -29.17 -23.87 -12.97
N ALA A 380 -30.29 -23.28 -12.54
CA ALA A 380 -30.78 -22.01 -13.07
C ALA A 380 -29.79 -20.86 -12.83
N LEU A 381 -29.22 -20.76 -11.62
CA LEU A 381 -28.18 -19.78 -11.29
C LEU A 381 -26.93 -19.96 -12.16
N ILE A 382 -26.49 -21.21 -12.33
CA ILE A 382 -25.34 -21.57 -13.17
C ILE A 382 -25.54 -21.07 -14.60
N ASN A 383 -26.70 -21.37 -15.18
CA ASN A 383 -27.02 -20.97 -16.55
C ASN A 383 -27.10 -19.45 -16.68
N ALA A 384 -27.70 -18.76 -15.71
CA ALA A 384 -27.78 -17.30 -15.69
C ALA A 384 -26.39 -16.63 -15.65
N LEU A 385 -25.45 -17.22 -14.90
CA LEU A 385 -24.08 -16.71 -14.79
C LEU A 385 -23.30 -16.87 -16.11
N ASP A 386 -23.49 -18.00 -16.79
CA ASP A 386 -22.88 -18.27 -18.10
C ASP A 386 -23.47 -17.36 -19.18
N GLU A 387 -24.79 -17.14 -19.16
CA GLU A 387 -25.47 -16.21 -20.07
C GLU A 387 -25.00 -14.76 -19.85
N ALA A 388 -24.89 -14.30 -18.60
CA ALA A 388 -24.40 -12.97 -18.28
C ALA A 388 -22.94 -12.75 -18.75
N ASN A 389 -22.08 -13.75 -18.59
CA ASN A 389 -20.71 -13.69 -19.10
C ASN A 389 -20.66 -13.67 -20.64
N ALA A 390 -21.48 -14.49 -21.30
CA ALA A 390 -21.57 -14.51 -22.76
C ALA A 390 -22.09 -13.17 -23.32
N GLN A 391 -23.03 -12.54 -22.61
CA GLN A 391 -23.59 -11.25 -23.01
C GLN A 391 -22.58 -10.10 -22.86
N ASP A 392 -21.75 -10.12 -21.81
CA ASP A 392 -20.62 -9.19 -21.65
C ASP A 392 -19.63 -9.36 -22.81
N ASP A 393 -19.18 -10.59 -23.07
CA ASP A 393 -18.24 -10.87 -24.18
C ASP A 393 -18.83 -10.43 -25.55
N LEU A 394 -20.14 -10.66 -25.77
CA LEU A 394 -20.84 -10.25 -26.99
C LEU A 394 -20.98 -8.73 -27.13
N PHE A 395 -21.27 -8.01 -26.05
CA PHE A 395 -21.34 -6.55 -26.07
C PHE A 395 -20.03 -5.94 -26.57
N TYR A 396 -18.90 -6.43 -26.06
CA TYR A 396 -17.58 -5.94 -26.49
C TYR A 396 -17.18 -6.41 -27.87
N TYR A 397 -17.53 -7.64 -28.24
CA TYR A 397 -17.36 -8.14 -29.60
C TYR A 397 -18.03 -7.21 -30.62
N ASN A 398 -19.27 -6.80 -30.34
CA ASN A 398 -20.04 -5.90 -31.20
C ASN A 398 -19.53 -4.45 -31.18
N ALA A 399 -18.82 -4.05 -30.11
CA ALA A 399 -18.18 -2.74 -30.00
C ALA A 399 -16.80 -2.66 -30.69
N LEU A 400 -16.29 -3.76 -31.26
CA LEU A 400 -15.02 -3.75 -31.97
C LEU A 400 -15.07 -2.80 -33.17
N PRO A 401 -13.99 -2.04 -33.43
CA PRO A 401 -13.90 -1.22 -34.63
C PRO A 401 -13.90 -2.10 -35.88
N ARG A 402 -14.22 -1.50 -37.03
CA ARG A 402 -14.20 -2.23 -38.30
C ARG A 402 -12.78 -2.73 -38.60
N MET A 403 -12.61 -4.05 -38.59
CA MET A 403 -11.32 -4.72 -38.82
C MET A 403 -11.11 -5.09 -40.30
N PRO A 404 -9.85 -5.21 -40.77
CA PRO A 404 -9.52 -5.77 -42.09
C PRO A 404 -10.07 -7.19 -42.26
N LEU A 405 -10.36 -7.58 -43.51
CA LEU A 405 -11.04 -8.85 -43.84
C LEU A 405 -10.42 -10.06 -43.13
N GLY A 406 -9.12 -10.30 -43.27
CA GLY A 406 -8.47 -11.47 -42.66
C GLY A 406 -8.47 -11.48 -41.12
N VAL A 407 -8.45 -10.30 -40.49
CA VAL A 407 -8.58 -10.19 -39.03
C VAL A 407 -10.02 -10.47 -38.62
N ARG A 408 -10.98 -9.86 -39.31
CA ARG A 408 -12.41 -10.06 -39.04
C ARG A 408 -12.82 -11.53 -39.20
N ASP A 409 -12.40 -12.20 -40.28
CA ASP A 409 -12.71 -13.60 -40.52
C ASP A 409 -12.12 -14.50 -39.41
N SER A 410 -10.93 -14.15 -38.90
CA SER A 410 -10.32 -14.86 -37.77
C SER A 410 -11.11 -14.66 -36.47
N LEU A 411 -11.67 -13.47 -36.25
CA LEU A 411 -12.49 -13.17 -35.07
C LEU A 411 -13.87 -13.84 -35.15
N ASP A 412 -14.51 -13.79 -36.32
CA ASP A 412 -15.79 -14.47 -36.57
C ASP A 412 -15.66 -15.98 -36.40
N ALA A 413 -14.52 -16.57 -36.78
CA ALA A 413 -14.26 -18.01 -36.64
C ALA A 413 -14.12 -18.47 -35.18
N VAL A 414 -13.53 -17.65 -34.30
CA VAL A 414 -13.32 -18.00 -32.89
C VAL A 414 -14.45 -17.54 -31.97
N GLY A 415 -15.26 -16.57 -32.42
CA GLY A 415 -16.39 -16.02 -31.70
C GLY A 415 -16.02 -15.04 -30.57
N PRO A 416 -17.04 -14.45 -29.88
CA PRO A 416 -16.87 -13.38 -28.90
C PRO A 416 -15.89 -13.68 -27.76
N SER A 417 -15.93 -14.89 -27.21
CA SER A 417 -15.14 -15.29 -26.04
C SER A 417 -13.62 -15.32 -26.31
N LEU A 418 -13.23 -15.52 -27.57
CA LEU A 418 -11.82 -15.63 -27.98
C LEU A 418 -11.34 -14.45 -28.82
N ALA A 419 -12.22 -13.49 -29.11
CA ALA A 419 -11.89 -12.35 -29.97
C ALA A 419 -10.71 -11.52 -29.43
N MET A 420 -10.71 -11.14 -28.14
CA MET A 420 -9.63 -10.34 -27.55
C MET A 420 -8.27 -11.09 -27.47
N PRO A 421 -8.22 -12.36 -27.03
CA PRO A 421 -7.01 -13.18 -27.14
C PRO A 421 -6.44 -13.24 -28.55
N VAL A 422 -7.30 -13.44 -29.56
CA VAL A 422 -6.88 -13.52 -30.97
C VAL A 422 -6.34 -12.18 -31.48
N ILE A 423 -7.02 -11.06 -31.18
CA ILE A 423 -6.50 -9.72 -31.52
C ILE A 423 -5.12 -9.53 -30.90
N THR A 424 -4.96 -9.85 -29.62
CA THR A 424 -3.69 -9.69 -28.89
C THR A 424 -2.58 -10.56 -29.50
N ALA A 425 -2.90 -11.79 -29.90
CA ALA A 425 -1.94 -12.72 -30.49
C ALA A 425 -1.50 -12.30 -31.91
N ILE A 426 -2.43 -11.75 -32.71
CA ILE A 426 -2.17 -11.42 -34.12
C ILE A 426 -1.57 -10.01 -34.29
N CYS A 427 -1.90 -9.06 -33.40
CA CYS A 427 -1.42 -7.68 -33.46
C CYS A 427 0.11 -7.54 -33.66
N PRO A 428 0.98 -8.29 -32.95
CA PRO A 428 2.42 -8.23 -33.19
C PRO A 428 2.83 -8.67 -34.59
N ALA A 429 2.19 -9.72 -35.14
CA ALA A 429 2.47 -10.22 -36.49
C ALA A 429 2.04 -9.21 -37.57
N ILE A 430 0.89 -8.57 -37.39
CA ILE A 430 0.46 -7.46 -38.27
C ILE A 430 1.44 -6.29 -38.18
N GLY A 431 1.88 -5.95 -36.97
CA GLY A 431 2.88 -4.90 -36.73
C GLY A 431 4.18 -5.17 -37.50
N MET A 432 4.73 -6.38 -37.38
CA MET A 432 5.94 -6.80 -38.10
C MET A 432 5.77 -6.74 -39.63
N LEU A 433 4.65 -7.25 -40.16
CA LEU A 433 4.34 -7.17 -41.58
C LEU A 433 4.21 -5.73 -42.08
N ALA A 434 3.64 -4.83 -41.28
CA ALA A 434 3.46 -3.43 -41.64
C ALA A 434 4.77 -2.63 -41.57
N THR A 435 5.71 -3.00 -40.71
CA THR A 435 7.03 -2.33 -40.56
C THR A 435 8.16 -3.00 -41.34
N GLY A 436 7.90 -4.16 -41.96
CA GLY A 436 8.89 -4.92 -42.73
C GLY A 436 9.98 -5.56 -41.87
N VAL A 437 9.66 -5.85 -40.59
CA VAL A 437 10.57 -6.46 -39.60
C VAL A 437 10.43 -7.97 -39.59
#